data_AF-A0A2N6F3T2-F1
#
_entry.id   AF-A0A2N6F3T2-F1
#
_cell.length_a   1.000
_cell.length_b   1.000
_cell.length_c   1.000
_cell.angle_alpha   90.00
_cell.angle_beta   90.00
_cell.angle_gamma   90.00
#
_symmetry.space_group_name_H-M   'P 1'
#
loop_
_entity.id
_entity.type
_entity.pdbx_description
1 polymer ?
#
loop_
_entity_poly.entity_id
_entity_poly.type
_entity_poly.pdbx_seq_one_letter_code
_entity_poly.pdbx_strand_id
1 'polypeptide(L)'
;MQMKIRFLFLLATLLLTSFFVTVSLQESFAQSAKSYQYGNIIMRDSASVDSGGTVVFRHWSHRSKYSCRLCHVDLEFSQIAGDSGITEDDNQSGRFCGTCHNGKEAFTIKLCAKCHAQDEKQLQEILKADKKAFFAFQKTMPRSSYGNKIDWMKAEQDGLIQLKDKLPGISPVQMNFVTNQRNEPLEPQLSGLPGIIFSHQKHVAWNGCGMCHPEPFKLVNGTTEMNMQEIIAGQYCGRCHGTVAFQINDCALCHSKPVSL
;
A
#
# COMPACT_ATOMS: atom_id res chain seq x y z
N MET A 1 4.80 63.13 -7.55
CA MET A 1 5.33 62.00 -8.37
C MET A 1 5.82 60.81 -7.55
N GLN A 2 6.24 60.98 -6.29
CA GLN A 2 6.77 59.88 -5.46
C GLN A 2 5.74 58.91 -4.85
N MET A 3 4.50 59.35 -4.56
CA MET A 3 3.47 58.47 -3.99
C MET A 3 2.95 57.39 -4.95
N LYS A 4 2.81 57.71 -6.24
CA LYS A 4 2.36 56.72 -7.25
C LYS A 4 3.36 55.59 -7.44
N ILE A 5 4.67 55.89 -7.35
CA ILE A 5 5.74 54.90 -7.52
C ILE A 5 5.80 53.94 -6.31
N ARG A 6 5.63 54.45 -5.07
CA ARG A 6 5.56 53.59 -3.88
C ARG A 6 4.35 52.66 -3.87
N PHE A 7 3.20 53.11 -4.38
CA PHE A 7 1.99 52.28 -4.47
C PHE A 7 2.13 51.16 -5.52
N LEU A 8 2.77 51.44 -6.66
CA LEU A 8 3.08 50.44 -7.68
C LEU A 8 4.09 49.38 -7.19
N PHE A 9 5.09 49.76 -6.39
CA PHE A 9 6.04 48.82 -5.80
C PHE A 9 5.41 47.94 -4.70
N LEU A 10 4.50 48.47 -3.89
CA LEU A 10 3.75 47.70 -2.90
C LEU A 10 2.75 46.73 -3.55
N LEU A 11 2.08 47.15 -4.63
CA LEU A 11 1.18 46.25 -5.37
C LEU A 11 1.94 45.12 -6.08
N ALA A 12 3.11 45.42 -6.66
CA ALA A 12 3.95 44.42 -7.33
C ALA A 12 4.56 43.40 -6.34
N THR A 13 4.93 43.83 -5.13
CA THR A 13 5.44 42.93 -4.09
C THR A 13 4.34 42.08 -3.44
N LEU A 14 3.12 42.61 -3.30
CA LEU A 14 1.95 41.82 -2.85
C LEU A 14 1.49 40.80 -3.91
N LEU A 15 1.59 41.15 -5.20
CA LEU A 15 1.27 40.25 -6.31
C LEU A 15 2.33 39.16 -6.49
N LEU A 16 3.62 39.47 -6.33
CA LEU A 16 4.67 38.44 -6.36
C LEU A 16 4.59 37.48 -5.17
N THR A 17 4.31 37.97 -3.95
CA THR A 17 4.14 37.10 -2.78
C THR A 17 2.88 36.24 -2.88
N SER A 18 1.78 36.77 -3.44
CA SER A 18 0.59 36.00 -3.78
C SER A 18 0.86 34.91 -4.83
N PHE A 19 1.67 35.21 -5.85
CA PHE A 19 2.02 34.25 -6.91
C PHE A 19 2.98 33.14 -6.40
N PHE A 20 3.87 33.45 -5.46
CA PHE A 20 4.73 32.44 -4.83
C PHE A 20 3.97 31.54 -3.84
N VAL A 21 2.93 32.04 -3.17
CA VAL A 21 2.11 31.24 -2.24
C VAL A 21 1.16 30.30 -2.99
N THR A 22 0.63 30.69 -4.17
CA THR A 22 -0.28 29.82 -4.95
C THR A 22 0.43 28.65 -5.64
N VAL A 23 1.70 28.80 -6.03
CA VAL A 23 2.47 27.70 -6.65
C VAL A 23 2.80 26.59 -5.65
N SER A 24 2.96 26.90 -4.36
CA SER A 24 3.39 25.92 -3.35
C SER A 24 2.31 24.94 -2.87
N LEU A 25 1.02 25.19 -3.13
CA LEU A 25 -0.07 24.30 -2.71
C LEU A 25 -0.50 23.29 -3.79
N GLN A 26 -0.10 23.50 -5.05
CA GLN A 26 -0.46 22.61 -6.16
C GLN A 26 0.41 21.34 -6.23
N GLU A 27 1.63 21.35 -5.64
CA GLU A 27 2.61 20.26 -5.82
C GLU A 27 2.46 19.08 -4.84
N SER A 28 1.49 19.09 -3.92
CA SER A 28 1.35 18.03 -2.91
C SER A 28 0.36 16.91 -3.26
N PHE A 29 -0.23 16.91 -4.47
CA PHE A 29 -0.79 15.67 -5.03
C PHE A 29 0.37 14.87 -5.62
N ALA A 30 1.03 14.07 -4.78
CA ALA A 30 2.01 13.08 -5.19
C ALA A 30 1.48 12.37 -6.45
N GLN A 31 2.19 12.54 -7.58
CA GLN A 31 1.88 11.90 -8.84
C GLN A 31 1.53 10.43 -8.56
N SER A 32 0.27 10.03 -8.78
CA SER A 32 -0.18 8.66 -8.52
C SER A 32 0.85 7.70 -9.09
N ALA A 33 1.42 6.85 -8.22
CA ALA A 33 2.45 5.89 -8.61
C ALA A 33 1.99 5.12 -9.85
N LYS A 34 2.89 4.90 -10.81
CA LYS A 34 2.57 4.15 -12.02
C LYS A 34 2.10 2.75 -11.61
N SER A 35 1.20 2.16 -12.39
CA SER A 35 0.56 0.87 -12.04
C SER A 35 1.55 -0.22 -11.63
N TYR A 36 2.68 -0.35 -12.32
CA TYR A 36 3.71 -1.36 -12.04
C TYR A 36 4.57 -1.08 -10.79
N GLN A 37 4.55 0.16 -10.29
CA GLN A 37 5.25 0.57 -9.06
C GLN A 37 4.34 0.48 -7.85
N TYR A 38 3.03 0.39 -8.07
CA TYR A 38 2.02 0.48 -7.03
C TYR A 38 2.17 -0.64 -5.99
N GLY A 39 2.36 -0.25 -4.74
CA GLY A 39 2.66 -1.15 -3.62
C GLY A 39 4.09 -1.71 -3.59
N ASN A 40 4.96 -1.51 -4.58
CA ASN A 40 6.35 -1.99 -4.46
C ASN A 40 7.12 -1.13 -3.44
N ILE A 41 8.00 -1.78 -2.67
CA ILE A 41 8.85 -1.13 -1.68
C ILE A 41 10.30 -1.24 -2.14
N ILE A 42 10.99 -0.11 -2.16
CA ILE A 42 12.45 -0.06 -2.34
C ILE A 42 13.05 0.16 -0.97
N MET A 43 13.68 -0.88 -0.43
CA MET A 43 14.34 -0.86 0.86
C MET A 43 15.79 -0.41 0.63
N ARG A 44 16.17 0.71 1.22
CA ARG A 44 17.54 1.23 1.20
C ARG A 44 17.98 1.42 2.63
N ASP A 45 19.24 1.10 2.91
CA ASP A 45 19.85 1.56 4.14
C ASP A 45 20.11 3.06 4.03
N SER A 46 19.42 3.85 4.86
CA SER A 46 19.58 5.30 4.91
C SER A 46 20.99 5.74 5.33
N ALA A 47 21.77 4.86 5.97
CA ALA A 47 23.14 5.12 6.38
C ALA A 47 24.19 4.74 5.33
N SER A 48 23.83 3.94 4.30
CA SER A 48 24.76 3.54 3.25
C SER A 48 24.62 4.44 2.02
N VAL A 49 25.69 5.17 1.68
CA VAL A 49 25.75 5.98 0.44
C VAL A 49 25.90 5.10 -0.81
N ASP A 50 26.32 3.85 -0.63
CA ASP A 50 26.47 2.86 -1.71
C ASP A 50 25.19 2.07 -1.93
N SER A 51 24.82 1.84 -3.19
CA SER A 51 23.56 1.18 -3.56
C SER A 51 23.52 -0.32 -3.26
N GLY A 52 24.64 -0.92 -2.85
CA GLY A 52 24.86 -2.36 -2.69
C GLY A 52 23.93 -3.09 -1.71
N GLY A 53 23.19 -2.34 -0.88
CA GLY A 53 22.16 -2.87 0.02
C GLY A 53 20.72 -2.71 -0.47
N THR A 54 20.47 -2.14 -1.66
CA THR A 54 19.10 -1.80 -2.09
C THR A 54 18.30 -3.05 -2.45
N VAL A 55 17.19 -3.30 -1.77
CA VAL A 55 16.28 -4.41 -2.06
C VAL A 55 14.97 -3.90 -2.66
N VAL A 56 14.52 -4.54 -3.75
CA VAL A 56 13.21 -4.25 -4.36
C VAL A 56 12.22 -5.34 -3.98
N PHE A 57 11.31 -5.02 -3.06
CA PHE A 57 10.19 -5.88 -2.69
C PHE A 57 8.94 -5.57 -3.52
N ARG A 58 8.31 -6.61 -4.05
CA ARG A 58 7.19 -6.50 -5.00
C ARG A 58 5.93 -7.10 -4.39
N HIS A 59 4.99 -6.26 -3.97
CA HIS A 59 3.74 -6.78 -3.42
C HIS A 59 2.96 -7.61 -4.45
N TRP A 60 2.91 -7.18 -5.72
CA TRP A 60 2.12 -7.88 -6.74
C TRP A 60 2.51 -9.36 -6.96
N SER A 61 3.80 -9.70 -6.85
CA SER A 61 4.27 -11.07 -7.03
C SER A 61 4.07 -11.95 -5.79
N HIS A 62 4.00 -11.34 -4.60
CA HIS A 62 3.78 -12.05 -3.34
C HIS A 62 2.29 -12.20 -3.05
N ARG A 63 1.50 -11.13 -3.21
CA ARG A 63 0.04 -11.16 -3.01
C ARG A 63 -0.72 -12.01 -4.03
N SER A 64 -0.08 -12.35 -5.15
CA SER A 64 -0.66 -13.33 -6.10
C SER A 64 -0.59 -14.77 -5.59
N LYS A 65 0.03 -14.99 -4.42
CA LYS A 65 0.21 -16.31 -3.79
C LYS A 65 -0.16 -16.32 -2.32
N TYR A 66 0.07 -15.23 -1.61
CA TYR A 66 -0.03 -15.17 -0.15
C TYR A 66 -1.01 -14.07 0.27
N SER A 67 -1.67 -14.30 1.41
CA SER A 67 -2.51 -13.27 2.04
C SER A 67 -1.64 -12.15 2.65
N CYS A 68 -2.23 -10.97 2.85
CA CYS A 68 -1.59 -9.86 3.57
C CYS A 68 -1.31 -10.26 5.03
N ARG A 69 -2.26 -10.98 5.64
CA ARG A 69 -2.18 -11.46 7.03
C ARG A 69 -0.94 -12.31 7.27
N LEU A 70 -0.63 -13.22 6.35
CA LEU A 70 0.50 -14.13 6.51
C LEU A 70 1.80 -13.34 6.69
N CYS A 71 2.03 -12.31 5.87
CA CYS A 71 3.25 -11.51 6.00
C CYS A 71 3.21 -10.55 7.20
N HIS A 72 2.11 -9.82 7.38
CA HIS A 72 2.08 -8.70 8.32
C HIS A 72 1.67 -9.08 9.75
N VAL A 73 1.04 -10.24 9.95
CA VAL A 73 0.70 -10.79 11.27
C VAL A 73 1.60 -11.96 11.61
N ASP A 74 1.64 -13.00 10.76
CA ASP A 74 2.37 -14.23 11.13
C ASP A 74 3.89 -14.07 10.99
N LEU A 75 4.37 -13.26 10.03
CA LEU A 75 5.80 -12.97 9.85
C LEU A 75 6.23 -11.61 10.42
N GLU A 76 5.32 -10.90 11.07
CA GLU A 76 5.60 -9.64 11.78
C GLU A 76 6.21 -8.53 10.90
N PHE A 77 6.03 -8.58 9.57
CA PHE A 77 6.40 -7.45 8.73
C PHE A 77 5.52 -6.24 9.07
N SER A 78 6.12 -5.15 9.51
CA SER A 78 5.41 -3.89 9.69
C SER A 78 4.75 -3.45 8.38
N GLN A 79 3.56 -2.85 8.50
CA GLN A 79 2.88 -2.21 7.38
C GLN A 79 3.45 -0.83 7.08
N ILE A 80 4.41 -0.35 7.89
CA ILE A 80 5.13 0.89 7.70
C ILE A 80 6.50 0.56 7.10
N ALA A 81 6.83 1.20 5.97
CA ALA A 81 8.11 0.97 5.30
C ALA A 81 9.29 1.37 6.20
N GLY A 82 10.27 0.47 6.34
CA GLY A 82 11.47 0.68 7.16
C GLY A 82 11.32 0.31 8.64
N ASP A 83 10.10 0.04 9.13
CA ASP A 83 9.83 -0.16 10.55
C ASP A 83 10.07 -1.59 11.05
N SER A 84 10.14 -2.57 10.14
CA SER A 84 10.30 -3.99 10.50
C SER A 84 11.67 -4.34 11.09
N GLY A 85 12.68 -3.47 10.97
CA GLY A 85 14.03 -3.73 11.49
C GLY A 85 14.71 -4.98 10.91
N ILE A 86 14.42 -5.34 9.65
CA ILE A 86 14.88 -6.58 9.02
C ILE A 86 16.42 -6.58 8.92
N THR A 87 17.06 -7.60 9.48
CA THR A 87 18.49 -7.83 9.34
C THR A 87 18.80 -9.05 8.46
N GLU A 88 20.03 -9.12 7.94
CA GLU A 88 20.48 -10.30 7.21
C GLU A 88 20.61 -11.53 8.13
N ASP A 89 20.99 -11.34 9.39
CA ASP A 89 21.04 -12.41 10.39
C ASP A 89 19.64 -12.99 10.66
N ASP A 90 18.61 -12.14 10.74
CA ASP A 90 17.21 -12.59 10.82
C ASP A 90 16.82 -13.40 9.58
N ASN A 91 17.16 -12.92 8.39
CA ASN A 91 16.88 -13.63 7.14
C ASN A 91 17.58 -15.01 7.10
N GLN A 92 18.85 -15.10 7.51
CA GLN A 92 19.60 -16.35 7.53
C GLN A 92 19.10 -17.33 8.60
N SER A 93 18.61 -16.81 9.73
CA SER A 93 17.98 -17.62 10.79
C SER A 93 16.57 -18.10 10.46
N GLY A 94 16.02 -17.70 9.30
CA GLY A 94 14.71 -18.14 8.82
C GLY A 94 13.54 -17.24 9.25
N ARG A 95 13.80 -16.00 9.67
CA ARG A 95 12.79 -14.94 9.86
C ARG A 95 12.62 -14.11 8.59
N PHE A 96 11.58 -13.28 8.55
CA PHE A 96 11.27 -12.36 7.44
C PHE A 96 11.33 -13.02 6.05
N CYS A 97 12.25 -12.59 5.18
CA CYS A 97 12.39 -13.12 3.83
C CYS A 97 12.82 -14.59 3.88
N GLY A 98 13.67 -14.95 4.85
CA GLY A 98 14.20 -16.28 5.07
C GLY A 98 13.14 -17.34 5.37
N THR A 99 11.98 -16.93 5.92
CA THR A 99 10.88 -17.85 6.22
C THR A 99 10.41 -18.61 4.98
N CYS A 100 10.33 -17.90 3.84
CA CYS A 100 9.93 -18.47 2.55
C CYS A 100 11.13 -18.71 1.63
N HIS A 101 12.11 -17.82 1.62
CA HIS A 101 13.32 -17.96 0.82
C HIS A 101 14.32 -18.98 1.43
N ASN A 102 13.84 -20.17 1.74
CA ASN A 102 14.57 -21.25 2.39
C ASN A 102 14.96 -22.40 1.44
N GLY A 103 14.67 -22.27 0.15
CA GLY A 103 14.89 -23.32 -0.86
C GLY A 103 13.77 -24.37 -0.94
N LYS A 104 12.78 -24.33 -0.05
CA LYS A 104 11.61 -25.23 -0.03
C LYS A 104 10.33 -24.51 -0.47
N GLU A 105 10.03 -23.36 0.13
CA GLU A 105 8.83 -22.56 -0.21
C GLU A 105 9.09 -21.64 -1.42
N ALA A 106 10.26 -21.01 -1.45
CA ALA A 106 10.76 -20.21 -2.56
C ALA A 106 12.27 -20.45 -2.76
N PHE A 107 12.87 -19.74 -3.71
CA PHE A 107 14.32 -19.83 -3.92
C PHE A 107 15.11 -19.43 -2.66
N THR A 108 16.29 -20.01 -2.46
CA THR A 108 17.10 -19.80 -1.25
C THR A 108 17.59 -18.35 -1.07
N ILE A 109 17.64 -17.90 0.18
CA ILE A 109 18.08 -16.57 0.62
C ILE A 109 19.52 -16.25 0.19
N LYS A 110 20.34 -17.30 -0.02
CA LYS A 110 21.72 -17.20 -0.48
C LYS A 110 21.88 -16.63 -1.90
N LEU A 111 20.79 -16.46 -2.65
CA LEU A 111 20.82 -15.86 -3.99
C LEU A 111 20.74 -14.32 -3.90
N CYS A 112 21.78 -13.68 -3.36
CA CYS A 112 21.78 -12.25 -3.00
C CYS A 112 21.31 -11.33 -4.14
N ALA A 113 21.80 -11.57 -5.36
CA ALA A 113 21.49 -10.76 -6.55
C ALA A 113 20.02 -10.86 -7.03
N LYS A 114 19.20 -11.77 -6.46
CA LYS A 114 17.75 -11.79 -6.73
C LYS A 114 16.99 -10.72 -5.95
N CYS A 115 17.60 -10.19 -4.88
CA CYS A 115 16.99 -9.21 -3.98
C CYS A 115 17.77 -7.90 -4.01
N HIS A 116 19.09 -7.96 -3.86
CA HIS A 116 19.97 -6.81 -3.73
C HIS A 116 20.46 -6.32 -5.09
N ALA A 117 20.25 -5.03 -5.36
CA ALA A 117 20.98 -4.31 -6.39
C ALA A 117 22.36 -3.92 -5.85
N GLN A 118 23.42 -4.24 -6.57
CA GLN A 118 24.81 -3.93 -6.24
C GLN A 118 25.13 -2.45 -6.45
N ASP A 119 24.50 -1.85 -7.45
CA ASP A 119 24.66 -0.44 -7.80
C ASP A 119 23.36 0.14 -8.40
N GLU A 120 23.32 1.45 -8.61
CA GLU A 120 22.17 2.15 -9.20
C GLU A 120 21.87 1.67 -10.62
N LYS A 121 22.88 1.26 -11.40
CA LYS A 121 22.68 0.74 -12.75
C LYS A 121 21.91 -0.58 -12.70
N GLN A 122 22.32 -1.50 -11.84
CA GLN A 122 21.63 -2.77 -11.64
C GLN A 122 20.22 -2.55 -11.08
N LEU A 123 20.03 -1.57 -10.17
CA LEU A 123 18.70 -1.20 -9.70
C LEU A 123 17.78 -0.81 -10.86
N GLN A 124 18.24 0.05 -11.78
CA GLN A 124 17.45 0.44 -12.94
C GLN A 124 17.15 -0.74 -13.88
N GLU A 125 18.09 -1.66 -14.05
CA GLU A 125 17.88 -2.89 -14.82
C GLU A 125 16.81 -3.79 -14.17
N ILE A 126 16.86 -3.95 -12.85
CA ILE A 126 15.86 -4.69 -12.06
C ILE A 126 14.48 -4.04 -12.23
N LEU A 127 14.37 -2.72 -12.04
CA LEU A 127 13.09 -2.00 -12.17
C LEU A 127 12.51 -2.09 -13.59
N LYS A 128 13.37 -2.10 -14.61
CA LYS A 128 12.96 -2.32 -16.01
C LYS A 128 12.45 -3.74 -16.24
N ALA A 129 13.14 -4.75 -15.70
CA ALA A 129 12.72 -6.14 -15.77
C ALA A 129 11.37 -6.33 -15.05
N ASP A 130 11.19 -5.71 -13.89
CA ASP A 130 9.97 -5.75 -13.10
C ASP A 130 8.78 -5.15 -13.81
N LYS A 131 8.99 -4.00 -14.44
CA LYS A 131 7.97 -3.36 -15.28
C LYS A 131 7.50 -4.34 -16.37
N LYS A 132 8.44 -5.01 -17.06
CA LYS A 132 8.10 -5.99 -18.11
C LYS A 132 7.34 -7.19 -17.52
N ALA A 133 7.82 -7.75 -16.41
CA ALA A 133 7.20 -8.89 -15.74
C ALA A 133 5.79 -8.55 -15.24
N PHE A 134 5.60 -7.39 -14.62
CA PHE A 134 4.32 -6.90 -14.16
C PHE A 134 3.32 -6.79 -15.31
N PHE A 135 3.69 -6.18 -16.44
CA PHE A 135 2.75 -6.06 -17.56
C PHE A 135 2.45 -7.39 -18.24
N ALA A 136 3.37 -8.36 -18.20
CA ALA A 136 3.08 -9.72 -18.65
C ALA A 136 2.05 -10.39 -17.72
N PHE A 137 2.25 -10.29 -16.39
CA PHE A 137 1.32 -10.80 -15.38
C PHE A 137 -0.05 -10.12 -15.45
N GLN A 138 -0.10 -8.79 -15.59
CA GLN A 138 -1.35 -8.03 -15.66
C GLN A 138 -2.24 -8.47 -16.83
N LYS A 139 -1.67 -8.95 -17.94
CA LYS A 139 -2.45 -9.44 -19.09
C LYS A 139 -3.24 -10.70 -18.78
N THR A 140 -2.84 -11.48 -17.78
CA THR A 140 -3.51 -12.73 -17.38
C THR A 140 -4.52 -12.50 -16.25
N MET A 141 -4.77 -11.25 -15.86
CA MET A 141 -5.59 -10.90 -14.71
C MET A 141 -6.78 -10.01 -15.11
N PRO A 142 -7.91 -10.08 -14.36
CA PRO A 142 -9.02 -9.17 -14.52
C PRO A 142 -8.57 -7.70 -14.38
N ARG A 143 -9.14 -6.84 -15.22
CA ARG A 143 -8.78 -5.42 -15.26
C ARG A 143 -9.56 -4.63 -14.24
N SER A 144 -8.88 -3.65 -13.65
CA SER A 144 -9.49 -2.62 -12.81
C SER A 144 -9.16 -1.23 -13.36
N SER A 145 -10.06 -0.26 -13.12
CA SER A 145 -9.81 1.16 -13.40
C SER A 145 -8.88 1.82 -12.38
N TYR A 146 -8.56 1.18 -11.26
CA TYR A 146 -7.89 1.78 -10.09
C TYR A 146 -6.62 1.04 -9.65
N GLY A 147 -5.88 1.64 -8.70
CA GLY A 147 -4.64 1.09 -8.15
C GLY A 147 -3.63 0.66 -9.22
N ASN A 148 -3.18 -0.58 -9.16
CA ASN A 148 -2.28 -1.17 -10.16
C ASN A 148 -2.98 -1.67 -11.44
N LYS A 149 -4.28 -1.37 -11.62
CA LYS A 149 -5.14 -1.78 -12.75
C LYS A 149 -5.40 -3.29 -12.85
N ILE A 150 -5.21 -4.02 -11.75
CA ILE A 150 -5.65 -5.42 -11.59
C ILE A 150 -6.80 -5.44 -10.59
N ASP A 151 -7.90 -6.10 -10.94
CA ASP A 151 -8.98 -6.42 -9.99
C ASP A 151 -8.63 -7.71 -9.25
N TRP A 152 -7.97 -7.54 -8.10
CA TRP A 152 -7.49 -8.65 -7.27
C TRP A 152 -8.63 -9.43 -6.63
N MET A 153 -9.72 -8.75 -6.26
CA MET A 153 -10.90 -9.42 -5.71
C MET A 153 -11.53 -10.33 -6.77
N LYS A 154 -11.71 -9.82 -7.99
CA LYS A 154 -12.24 -10.61 -9.10
C LYS A 154 -11.31 -11.78 -9.44
N ALA A 155 -10.00 -11.56 -9.42
CA ALA A 155 -9.01 -12.62 -9.66
C ALA A 155 -9.10 -13.75 -8.63
N GLU A 156 -9.33 -13.43 -7.35
CA GLU A 156 -9.54 -14.43 -6.30
C GLU A 156 -10.90 -15.13 -6.46
N GLN A 157 -11.97 -14.38 -6.69
CA GLN A 157 -13.32 -14.94 -6.93
C GLN A 157 -13.38 -15.89 -8.13
N ASP A 158 -12.65 -15.56 -9.20
CA ASP A 158 -12.57 -16.38 -10.41
C ASP A 158 -11.58 -17.56 -10.27
N GLY A 159 -10.93 -17.70 -9.11
CA GLY A 159 -9.95 -18.76 -8.82
C GLY A 159 -8.62 -18.62 -9.57
N LEU A 160 -8.37 -17.48 -10.22
CA LEU A 160 -7.10 -17.16 -10.88
C LEU A 160 -5.96 -16.94 -9.88
N ILE A 161 -6.32 -16.56 -8.65
CA ILE A 161 -5.41 -16.44 -7.50
C ILE A 161 -5.96 -17.30 -6.37
N GLN A 162 -5.12 -18.21 -5.87
CA GLN A 162 -5.42 -19.01 -4.68
C GLN A 162 -4.48 -18.60 -3.57
N LEU A 163 -5.01 -17.96 -2.54
CA LEU A 163 -4.21 -17.42 -1.44
C LEU A 163 -3.81 -18.53 -0.47
N LYS A 164 -2.51 -18.69 -0.29
CA LYS A 164 -1.94 -19.41 0.82
C LYS A 164 -1.87 -18.47 2.02
N ASP A 165 -2.73 -18.73 2.99
CA ASP A 165 -2.84 -17.96 4.23
C ASP A 165 -2.11 -18.64 5.41
N LYS A 166 -1.40 -19.75 5.18
CA LYS A 166 -0.68 -20.45 6.25
C LYS A 166 0.66 -21.02 5.81
N LEU A 167 1.63 -21.00 6.72
CA LEU A 167 2.91 -21.66 6.58
C LEU A 167 3.11 -22.71 7.69
N PRO A 168 3.45 -23.97 7.35
CA PRO A 168 3.72 -25.00 8.35
C PRO A 168 4.81 -24.57 9.33
N GLY A 169 4.54 -24.73 10.63
CA GLY A 169 5.48 -24.38 11.70
C GLY A 169 5.56 -22.88 12.04
N ILE A 170 4.83 -22.03 11.31
CA ILE A 170 4.77 -20.59 11.54
C ILE A 170 3.34 -20.18 11.90
N SER A 171 2.38 -20.49 11.04
CA SER A 171 0.98 -20.12 11.25
C SER A 171 0.32 -21.03 12.30
N PRO A 172 -0.50 -20.49 13.21
CA PRO A 172 -1.17 -21.29 14.23
C PRO A 172 -2.08 -22.38 13.62
N VAL A 173 -1.99 -23.61 14.15
CA VAL A 173 -2.68 -24.80 13.63
C VAL A 173 -4.21 -24.66 13.61
N GLN A 174 -4.77 -23.84 14.51
CA GLN A 174 -6.22 -23.71 14.75
C GLN A 174 -6.89 -22.54 14.01
N MET A 175 -6.15 -21.81 13.18
CA MET A 175 -6.72 -20.71 12.38
C MET A 175 -7.30 -21.27 11.09
N ASN A 176 -8.60 -21.59 11.09
CA ASN A 176 -9.33 -21.79 9.84
C ASN A 176 -9.37 -20.47 9.05
N PHE A 177 -9.50 -20.57 7.72
CA PHE A 177 -9.69 -19.40 6.87
C PHE A 177 -10.87 -18.58 7.42
N VAL A 178 -10.58 -17.36 7.88
CA VAL A 178 -11.58 -16.56 8.57
C VAL A 178 -12.61 -16.10 7.56
N THR A 179 -13.84 -16.60 7.65
CA THR A 179 -14.97 -16.08 6.90
C THR A 179 -15.80 -15.18 7.80
N ASN A 180 -16.10 -13.99 7.32
CA ASN A 180 -16.98 -13.06 7.99
C ASN A 180 -17.78 -12.32 6.92
N GLN A 181 -19.09 -12.54 6.86
CA GLN A 181 -19.96 -11.95 5.84
C GLN A 181 -20.61 -10.63 6.26
N ARG A 182 -20.26 -10.12 7.44
CA ARG A 182 -20.89 -8.93 8.00
C ARG A 182 -20.49 -7.68 7.22
N ASN A 183 -21.49 -6.88 6.87
CA ASN A 183 -21.29 -5.51 6.39
C ASN A 183 -21.52 -4.54 7.54
N GLU A 184 -20.65 -3.55 7.66
CA GLU A 184 -20.74 -2.48 8.65
C GLU A 184 -21.08 -1.18 7.93
N PRO A 185 -22.29 -0.63 8.11
CA PRO A 185 -22.60 0.70 7.64
C PRO A 185 -21.86 1.73 8.51
N LEU A 186 -21.33 2.77 7.87
CA LEU A 186 -20.66 3.89 8.51
C LEU A 186 -21.27 5.19 7.97
N GLU A 187 -21.74 6.03 8.87
CA GLU A 187 -22.32 7.33 8.51
C GLU A 187 -21.25 8.44 8.60
N PRO A 188 -21.02 9.20 7.52
CA PRO A 188 -20.16 10.36 7.57
C PRO A 188 -20.67 11.41 8.55
N GLN A 189 -19.74 12.08 9.23
CA GLN A 189 -20.08 13.21 10.09
C GLN A 189 -20.54 14.45 9.29
N LEU A 190 -20.10 14.57 8.03
CA LEU A 190 -20.45 15.69 7.16
C LEU A 190 -21.84 15.48 6.53
N SER A 191 -22.75 16.41 6.82
CA SER A 191 -24.11 16.40 6.27
C SER A 191 -24.11 16.43 4.74
N GLY A 192 -24.92 15.57 4.12
CA GLY A 192 -25.05 15.46 2.67
C GLY A 192 -24.07 14.49 2.01
N LEU A 193 -23.06 13.97 2.73
CA LEU A 193 -22.18 12.93 2.20
C LEU A 193 -22.86 11.55 2.29
N PRO A 194 -22.88 10.74 1.21
CA PRO A 194 -23.46 9.41 1.26
C PRO A 194 -22.78 8.48 2.27
N GLY A 195 -23.56 7.61 2.92
CA GLY A 195 -23.04 6.56 3.81
C GLY A 195 -22.03 5.63 3.14
N ILE A 196 -21.16 5.01 3.94
CA ILE A 196 -20.15 4.03 3.52
C ILE A 196 -20.59 2.63 3.95
N ILE A 197 -20.27 1.60 3.16
CA ILE A 197 -20.46 0.20 3.54
C ILE A 197 -19.12 -0.52 3.54
N PHE A 198 -18.65 -0.90 4.72
CA PHE A 198 -17.49 -1.77 4.86
C PHE A 198 -17.91 -3.25 4.84
N SER A 199 -17.31 -4.06 3.98
CA SER A 199 -17.64 -5.49 3.88
C SER A 199 -16.53 -6.36 4.43
N HIS A 200 -16.77 -7.07 5.53
CA HIS A 200 -15.78 -8.01 6.06
C HIS A 200 -15.44 -9.08 5.04
N GLN A 201 -16.41 -9.60 4.28
CA GLN A 201 -16.21 -10.71 3.34
C GLN A 201 -15.10 -10.39 2.34
N LYS A 202 -15.08 -9.15 1.85
CA LYS A 202 -14.10 -8.67 0.87
C LYS A 202 -12.70 -8.44 1.48
N HIS A 203 -12.61 -8.22 2.79
CA HIS A 203 -11.35 -7.88 3.47
C HIS A 203 -10.70 -9.08 4.17
N VAL A 204 -11.49 -9.90 4.88
CA VAL A 204 -10.93 -10.98 5.71
C VAL A 204 -10.25 -12.08 4.88
N ALA A 205 -10.67 -12.28 3.62
CA ALA A 205 -10.03 -13.23 2.72
C ALA A 205 -8.54 -12.92 2.46
N TRP A 206 -8.17 -11.63 2.52
CA TRP A 206 -6.80 -11.16 2.30
C TRP A 206 -6.08 -10.79 3.60
N ASN A 207 -6.82 -10.26 4.58
CA ASN A 207 -6.25 -9.60 5.75
C ASN A 207 -6.50 -10.37 7.06
N GLY A 208 -7.53 -11.20 7.14
CA GLY A 208 -8.04 -11.73 8.42
C GLY A 208 -8.34 -10.64 9.47
N CYS A 209 -8.58 -11.06 10.71
CA CYS A 209 -9.00 -10.14 11.79
C CYS A 209 -7.85 -9.28 12.34
N GLY A 210 -6.68 -9.90 12.58
CA GLY A 210 -5.56 -9.25 13.28
C GLY A 210 -4.87 -8.12 12.51
N MET A 211 -5.15 -8.00 11.20
CA MET A 211 -4.67 -6.86 10.40
C MET A 211 -5.42 -5.56 10.67
N CYS A 212 -6.61 -5.64 11.26
CA CYS A 212 -7.49 -4.50 11.49
C CYS A 212 -7.80 -4.27 12.97
N HIS A 213 -7.78 -5.34 13.78
CA HIS A 213 -8.20 -5.31 15.18
C HIS A 213 -7.07 -5.70 16.14
N PRO A 214 -7.02 -5.07 17.33
CA PRO A 214 -7.90 -3.99 17.80
C PRO A 214 -7.54 -2.60 17.23
N GLU A 215 -6.43 -2.51 16.49
CA GLU A 215 -5.99 -1.29 15.82
C GLU A 215 -5.73 -1.58 14.32
N PRO A 216 -6.12 -0.68 13.41
CA PRO A 216 -6.64 0.67 13.69
C PRO A 216 -8.16 0.72 14.01
N PHE A 217 -8.88 -0.41 13.96
CA PHE A 217 -10.32 -0.44 14.19
C PHE A 217 -10.68 -1.20 15.46
N LYS A 218 -11.50 -0.59 16.32
CA LYS A 218 -12.09 -1.27 17.48
C LYS A 218 -13.09 -2.33 17.03
N LEU A 219 -13.29 -3.36 17.87
CA LEU A 219 -14.22 -4.47 17.57
C LEU A 219 -15.70 -4.04 17.56
N VAL A 220 -16.04 -2.94 18.24
CA VAL A 220 -17.41 -2.42 18.28
C VAL A 220 -17.63 -1.45 17.13
N ASN A 221 -18.58 -1.75 16.24
CA ASN A 221 -18.89 -0.91 15.09
C ASN A 221 -19.22 0.54 15.52
N GLY A 222 -18.79 1.52 14.73
CA GLY A 222 -19.03 2.95 14.96
C GLY A 222 -18.22 3.60 16.10
N THR A 223 -17.41 2.84 16.84
CA THR A 223 -16.63 3.38 17.98
C THR A 223 -15.22 3.86 17.61
N THR A 224 -14.82 3.63 16.36
CA THR A 224 -13.58 4.18 15.79
C THR A 224 -13.95 5.46 15.07
N GLU A 225 -13.59 6.59 15.67
CA GLU A 225 -13.75 7.90 15.04
C GLU A 225 -12.66 8.07 13.99
N MET A 226 -13.06 8.46 12.78
CA MET A 226 -12.13 8.72 11.70
C MET A 226 -12.71 9.77 10.75
N ASN A 227 -11.83 10.47 10.05
CA ASN A 227 -12.20 11.42 9.01
C ASN A 227 -11.35 11.24 7.74
N MET A 228 -11.76 11.91 6.66
CA MET A 228 -11.07 11.80 5.37
C MET A 228 -9.63 12.34 5.40
N GLN A 229 -9.30 13.31 6.26
CA GLN A 229 -7.93 13.83 6.37
C GLN A 229 -6.99 12.76 6.93
N GLU A 230 -7.43 12.06 7.99
CA GLU A 230 -6.67 10.94 8.58
C GLU A 230 -6.54 9.78 7.58
N ILE A 231 -7.62 9.46 6.84
CA ILE A 231 -7.58 8.43 5.79
C ILE A 231 -6.58 8.81 4.69
N ILE A 232 -6.58 10.06 4.22
CA ILE A 232 -5.61 10.54 3.21
C ILE A 232 -4.19 10.52 3.78
N ALA A 233 -4.02 10.77 5.07
CA ALA A 233 -2.74 10.70 5.77
C ALA A 233 -2.23 9.25 6.00
N GLY A 234 -2.94 8.24 5.52
CA GLY A 234 -2.54 6.83 5.62
C GLY A 234 -3.02 6.11 6.89
N GLN A 235 -3.95 6.70 7.66
CA GLN A 235 -4.56 6.07 8.82
C GLN A 235 -5.85 5.32 8.43
N TYR A 236 -6.33 4.42 9.29
CA TYR A 236 -7.57 3.66 9.09
C TYR A 236 -7.61 2.95 7.71
N CYS A 237 -8.58 3.28 6.86
CA CYS A 237 -8.70 2.78 5.50
C CYS A 237 -7.45 3.10 4.66
N GLY A 238 -6.82 4.24 4.90
CA GLY A 238 -5.63 4.72 4.21
C GLY A 238 -4.37 3.91 4.46
N ARG A 239 -4.36 3.06 5.50
CA ARG A 239 -3.25 2.13 5.75
C ARG A 239 -3.03 1.19 4.57
N CYS A 240 -4.11 0.88 3.85
CA CYS A 240 -4.09 0.01 2.68
C CYS A 240 -4.55 0.73 1.40
N HIS A 241 -5.63 1.49 1.44
CA HIS A 241 -6.15 2.23 0.28
C HIS A 241 -5.28 3.46 0.01
N GLY A 242 -4.81 3.63 -1.23
CA GLY A 242 -3.81 4.65 -1.59
C GLY A 242 -2.37 4.14 -1.60
N THR A 243 -2.08 3.05 -0.88
CA THR A 243 -0.73 2.44 -0.81
C THR A 243 -0.63 1.14 -1.61
N VAL A 244 -1.41 0.12 -1.23
CA VAL A 244 -1.37 -1.24 -1.79
C VAL A 244 -2.72 -1.72 -2.33
N ALA A 245 -3.82 -1.09 -1.92
CA ALA A 245 -5.17 -1.31 -2.42
C ALA A 245 -5.59 -0.18 -3.39
N PHE A 246 -6.87 -0.03 -3.74
CA PHE A 246 -7.26 1.03 -4.68
C PHE A 246 -7.08 2.44 -4.10
N GLN A 247 -7.12 3.47 -4.96
CA GLN A 247 -6.87 4.86 -4.55
C GLN A 247 -8.06 5.45 -3.79
N ILE A 248 -7.80 6.31 -2.80
CA ILE A 248 -8.85 6.89 -1.94
C ILE A 248 -9.80 7.82 -2.72
N ASN A 249 -9.37 8.38 -3.85
CA ASN A 249 -10.18 9.27 -4.68
C ASN A 249 -11.27 8.55 -5.51
N ASP A 250 -11.32 7.22 -5.47
CA ASP A 250 -12.37 6.42 -6.10
C ASP A 250 -13.61 6.35 -5.16
N CYS A 251 -14.26 7.50 -4.92
CA CYS A 251 -15.28 7.67 -3.89
C CYS A 251 -16.40 6.61 -3.92
N ALA A 252 -16.84 6.21 -5.12
CA ALA A 252 -17.92 5.25 -5.33
C ALA A 252 -17.58 3.81 -4.91
N LEU A 253 -16.31 3.49 -4.65
CA LEU A 253 -15.91 2.17 -4.13
C LEU A 253 -16.18 2.03 -2.63
N CYS A 254 -16.30 3.16 -1.91
CA CYS A 254 -16.58 3.20 -0.49
C CYS A 254 -18.00 3.70 -0.22
N HIS A 255 -18.38 4.81 -0.86
CA HIS A 255 -19.65 5.49 -0.65
C HIS A 255 -20.78 4.82 -1.44
N SER A 256 -21.91 4.65 -0.77
CA SER A 256 -23.13 4.00 -1.29
C SER A 256 -23.80 4.75 -2.44
N LYS A 257 -23.50 6.05 -2.62
CA LYS A 257 -23.98 6.89 -3.71
C LYS A 257 -22.85 7.77 -4.24
N PRO A 258 -22.96 8.31 -5.47
CA PRO A 258 -22.00 9.26 -5.99
C PRO A 258 -21.81 10.45 -5.03
N VAL A 259 -20.55 10.78 -4.75
CA VAL A 259 -20.19 11.94 -3.95
C VAL A 259 -20.12 13.15 -4.89
N SER A 260 -21.06 14.08 -4.77
CA SER A 260 -20.96 15.40 -5.38
C SER A 260 -20.15 16.30 -4.44
N LEU A 261 -18.92 16.61 -4.84
CA LEU A 261 -18.09 17.63 -4.18
C LEU A 261 -18.46 19.03 -4.69
#